data_AF-A0A8W8M695-F1
#
_entry.id   AF-A0A8W8M695-F1
#
_cell.length_a   1.000
_cell.length_b   1.000
_cell.length_c   1.000
_cell.angle_alpha   90.00
_cell.angle_beta   90.00
_cell.angle_gamma   90.00
#
_symmetry.space_group_name_H-M   'P 1'
#
loop_
_entity.id
_entity.type
_entity.pdbx_description
1 polymer ?
#
loop_
_entity_poly.entity_id
_entity_poly.type
_entity_poly.pdbx_seq_one_letter_code
_entity_poly.pdbx_strand_id
1 'polypeptide(L)'
;MLLVLGDIEIAQTLEKEKEKVASESAKQPHPLDVNYNLLKCELKLLDPKSKEYKTLETYTKETGKGWRVPKIKHIWSMQREGEGKRFAEHNKITNRKLLWHGTNVAVVAAILKSGLRIMPHSGGRVGSGIYFASENSKSAGYVRCAGTTGIMFLNEVALGKEHLITQDNWQLKAAPKGYDCIIAKGWTEPDPKKDTKIKLDGKDVVVPQGAPVSQPEYNQKSSFSQSEYLVYKESQNMMRYLVMVDLK
;
A
#
# COMPACT_ATOMS: atom_id res chain seq x y z
N MET A 1 11.63 -2.62 -14.74
CA MET A 1 13.06 -2.78 -14.39
C MET A 1 13.69 -1.45 -13.99
N LEU A 2 13.74 -0.44 -14.87
CA LEU A 2 14.38 0.85 -14.57
C LEU A 2 13.81 1.57 -13.35
N LEU A 3 12.50 1.53 -13.11
CA LEU A 3 11.89 2.13 -11.91
C LEU A 3 12.39 1.51 -10.60
N VAL A 4 12.59 0.19 -10.58
CA VAL A 4 13.16 -0.51 -9.42
C VAL A 4 14.63 -0.11 -9.22
N LEU A 5 15.38 0.09 -10.30
CA LEU A 5 16.76 0.56 -10.22
C LEU A 5 16.85 2.01 -9.71
N GLY A 6 15.93 2.88 -10.11
CA GLY A 6 15.84 4.24 -9.55
C GLY A 6 15.56 4.23 -8.04
N ASP A 7 14.75 3.30 -7.56
CA ASP A 7 14.51 3.14 -6.12
C ASP A 7 15.73 2.57 -5.37
N ILE A 8 16.50 1.69 -6.01
CA ILE A 8 17.77 1.20 -5.47
C ILE A 8 18.79 2.35 -5.40
N GLU A 9 18.84 3.24 -6.39
CA GLU A 9 19.70 4.44 -6.36
C GLU A 9 19.35 5.37 -5.20
N ILE A 10 18.05 5.57 -4.93
CA ILE A 10 17.60 6.34 -3.76
C ILE A 10 18.12 5.69 -2.47
N ALA A 11 18.01 4.37 -2.33
CA ALA A 11 18.53 3.65 -1.17
C ALA A 11 20.06 3.79 -1.03
N GLN A 12 20.82 3.73 -2.14
CA GLN A 12 22.26 3.95 -2.13
C GLN A 12 22.62 5.40 -1.77
N THR A 13 21.81 6.37 -2.17
CA THR A 13 21.99 7.78 -1.80
C THR A 13 21.81 7.98 -0.29
N LEU A 14 20.87 7.26 0.34
CA LEU A 14 20.73 7.26 1.80
C LEU A 14 21.99 6.71 2.49
N GLU A 15 22.61 5.64 1.97
CA GLU A 15 23.87 5.13 2.55
C GLU A 15 25.04 6.15 2.40
N LYS A 16 25.06 6.98 1.36
CA LYS A 16 26.04 8.10 1.26
C LYS A 16 25.76 9.20 2.29
N GLU A 17 24.50 9.46 2.63
CA GLU A 17 24.14 10.41 3.70
C GLU A 17 24.61 9.91 5.07
N LYS A 18 24.52 8.59 5.32
CA LYS A 18 25.03 7.95 6.54
C LYS A 18 26.53 8.18 6.76
N GLU A 19 27.34 8.05 5.71
CA GLU A 19 28.80 8.29 5.79
C GLU A 19 29.11 9.72 6.28
N LYS A 20 28.32 10.72 5.86
CA LYS A 20 28.47 12.10 6.32
C LYS A 20 28.07 12.29 7.79
N VAL A 21 26.94 11.71 8.20
CA VAL A 21 26.47 11.76 9.60
C VAL A 21 27.47 11.08 10.55
N ALA A 22 28.10 10.00 10.10
CA ALA A 22 29.16 9.33 10.85
C ALA A 22 30.43 10.20 10.97
N SER A 23 30.80 11.01 9.98
CA SER A 23 32.00 11.86 10.10
C SER A 23 31.87 13.04 11.09
N GLU A 24 30.65 13.43 11.47
CA GLU A 24 30.38 14.66 12.23
C GLU A 24 30.06 14.45 13.73
N SER A 25 29.89 13.20 14.20
CA SER A 25 29.48 12.91 15.59
C SER A 25 30.60 12.40 16.49
N ALA A 26 30.75 13.02 17.67
CA ALA A 26 31.68 12.59 18.73
C ALA A 26 31.29 11.25 19.40
N LYS A 27 30.02 10.82 19.27
CA LYS A 27 29.54 9.47 19.66
C LYS A 27 28.83 8.86 18.46
N GLN A 28 29.41 7.81 17.89
CA GLN A 28 28.83 7.14 16.72
C GLN A 28 27.53 6.41 17.14
N PRO A 29 26.35 6.80 16.63
CA PRO A 29 25.12 6.06 16.85
C PRO A 29 25.22 4.66 16.23
N HIS A 30 24.39 3.72 16.70
CA HIS A 30 24.36 2.38 16.12
C HIS A 30 23.98 2.46 14.63
N PRO A 31 24.61 1.70 13.71
CA PRO A 31 24.37 1.82 12.28
C PRO A 31 22.91 1.64 11.85
N LEU A 32 22.15 0.80 12.56
CA LEU A 32 20.71 0.63 12.31
C LEU A 32 19.90 1.87 12.68
N ASP A 33 20.29 2.60 13.72
CA ASP A 33 19.61 3.84 14.12
C ASP A 33 19.84 4.93 13.06
N VAL A 34 21.05 5.00 12.49
CA VAL A 34 21.33 5.92 11.37
C VAL A 34 20.46 5.57 10.17
N ASN A 35 20.44 4.29 9.76
CA ASN A 35 19.64 3.84 8.63
C ASN A 35 18.14 4.10 8.86
N TYR A 36 17.64 3.84 10.06
CA TYR A 36 16.25 4.11 10.44
C TYR A 36 15.92 5.61 10.37
N ASN A 37 16.76 6.47 10.96
CA ASN A 37 16.55 7.92 10.96
C ASN A 37 16.57 8.50 9.54
N LEU A 38 17.41 7.95 8.65
CA LEU A 38 17.44 8.35 7.24
C LEU A 38 16.13 8.09 6.51
N LEU A 39 15.35 7.09 6.92
CA LEU A 39 14.03 6.81 6.32
C LEU A 39 13.03 7.95 6.56
N LYS A 40 13.21 8.77 7.62
CA LYS A 40 12.26 9.83 7.99
C LYS A 40 10.82 9.31 8.08
N CYS A 41 10.69 8.10 8.61
CA CYS A 41 9.43 7.39 8.73
C CYS A 41 9.42 6.66 10.07
N GLU A 42 8.53 7.09 10.96
CA GLU A 42 8.38 6.44 12.25
C GLU A 42 7.70 5.08 12.05
N LEU A 43 8.29 4.01 12.60
CA LEU A 43 7.73 2.67 12.62
C LEU A 43 7.53 2.22 14.07
N LYS A 44 6.28 1.93 14.44
CA LYS A 44 5.92 1.41 15.77
C LYS A 44 5.41 -0.02 15.62
N LEU A 45 6.12 -0.98 16.20
CA LEU A 45 5.71 -2.38 16.17
C LEU A 45 4.38 -2.54 16.92
N LEU A 46 3.41 -3.17 16.28
CA LEU A 46 2.12 -3.44 16.89
C LEU A 46 2.19 -4.68 17.79
N ASP A 47 1.54 -4.60 18.95
CA ASP A 47 1.34 -5.77 19.82
C ASP A 47 0.39 -6.77 19.11
N PRO A 48 0.80 -8.04 18.92
CA PRO A 48 -0.05 -9.10 18.36
C PRO A 48 -1.38 -9.33 19.09
N LYS A 49 -1.50 -8.87 20.35
CA LYS A 49 -2.72 -8.94 21.16
C LYS A 49 -3.63 -7.73 20.97
N SER A 50 -3.16 -6.65 20.34
CA SER A 50 -3.94 -5.44 20.14
C SER A 50 -5.12 -5.67 19.17
N LYS A 51 -6.22 -4.93 19.40
CA LYS A 51 -7.40 -4.97 18.51
C LYS A 51 -7.05 -4.61 17.07
N GLU A 52 -6.19 -3.60 16.91
CA GLU A 52 -5.70 -3.15 15.60
C GLU A 52 -4.97 -4.27 14.86
N TYR A 53 -4.01 -4.94 15.51
CA TYR A 53 -3.34 -6.09 14.92
C TYR A 53 -4.32 -7.18 14.50
N LYS A 54 -5.31 -7.50 15.35
CA LYS A 54 -6.32 -8.54 15.03
C LYS A 54 -7.21 -8.17 13.84
N THR A 55 -7.54 -6.90 13.66
CA THR A 55 -8.26 -6.41 12.47
C THR A 55 -7.44 -6.61 11.19
N LEU A 56 -6.14 -6.31 11.23
CA LEU A 56 -5.24 -6.48 10.08
C LEU A 56 -4.91 -7.94 9.80
N GLU A 57 -4.76 -8.76 10.85
CA GLU A 57 -4.61 -10.21 10.77
C GLU A 57 -5.82 -10.84 10.08
N THR A 58 -7.03 -10.44 10.47
CA THR A 58 -8.28 -10.90 9.86
C THR A 58 -8.36 -10.49 8.39
N TYR A 59 -8.04 -9.22 8.08
CA TYR A 59 -8.05 -8.74 6.70
C TYR A 59 -7.09 -9.55 5.81
N THR A 60 -5.87 -9.80 6.30
CA THR A 60 -4.86 -10.60 5.61
C THR A 60 -5.35 -12.03 5.39
N LYS A 61 -5.87 -12.68 6.44
CA LYS A 61 -6.32 -14.07 6.39
C LYS A 61 -7.51 -14.27 5.45
N GLU A 62 -8.52 -13.41 5.55
CA GLU A 62 -9.77 -13.62 4.82
C GLU A 62 -9.62 -13.31 3.33
N THR A 63 -8.73 -12.37 2.97
CA THR A 63 -8.53 -11.95 1.58
C THR A 63 -7.23 -12.46 0.94
N GLY A 64 -6.39 -13.17 1.69
CA GLY A 64 -5.11 -13.75 1.25
C GLY A 64 -5.18 -15.23 0.87
N LYS A 65 -6.38 -15.83 0.84
CA LYS A 65 -6.58 -17.25 0.48
C LYS A 65 -6.19 -17.46 -0.99
N GLY A 66 -5.58 -18.61 -1.28
CA GLY A 66 -5.18 -19.00 -2.63
C GLY A 66 -3.70 -19.39 -2.74
N TRP A 67 -3.05 -19.00 -3.84
CA TRP A 67 -1.65 -19.27 -4.09
C TRP A 67 -0.75 -18.29 -3.31
N ARG A 68 0.29 -18.81 -2.63
CA ARG A 68 1.23 -18.06 -1.76
C ARG A 68 0.54 -17.29 -0.63
N VAL A 69 -0.16 -18.01 0.24
CA VAL A 69 -0.82 -17.43 1.43
C VAL A 69 0.23 -16.80 2.36
N PRO A 70 0.18 -15.48 2.62
CA PRO A 70 1.13 -14.83 3.51
C PRO A 70 0.91 -15.24 4.96
N LYS A 71 2.02 -15.55 5.64
CA LYS A 71 2.03 -15.68 7.12
C LYS A 71 2.62 -14.42 7.72
N ILE A 72 1.83 -13.67 8.47
CA ILE A 72 2.30 -12.44 9.12
C ILE A 72 3.41 -12.79 10.11
N LYS A 73 4.55 -12.10 9.99
CA LYS A 73 5.63 -12.10 10.99
C LYS A 73 5.47 -10.93 11.94
N HIS A 74 5.32 -9.73 11.38
CA HIS A 74 5.27 -8.48 12.13
C HIS A 74 4.41 -7.44 11.39
N ILE A 75 3.80 -6.55 12.16
CA ILE A 75 3.09 -5.38 11.64
C ILE A 75 3.61 -4.15 12.36
N TRP A 76 3.96 -3.11 11.63
CA TRP A 76 4.27 -1.80 12.17
C TRP A 76 3.20 -0.81 11.73
N SER A 77 2.71 0.02 12.65
CA SER A 77 2.09 1.28 12.25
C SER A 77 3.18 2.25 11.82
N MET A 78 2.83 3.15 10.91
CA MET A 78 3.81 4.06 10.32
C MET A 78 3.32 5.49 10.19
N GLN A 79 4.27 6.41 10.34
CA GLN A 79 4.07 7.83 10.14
C GLN A 79 5.26 8.42 9.38
N ARG A 80 5.09 8.61 8.08
CA ARG A 80 6.10 9.23 7.24
C ARG A 80 6.08 10.75 7.37
N GLU A 81 7.26 11.36 7.48
CA GLU A 81 7.41 12.81 7.56
C GLU A 81 6.74 13.50 6.36
N GLY A 82 5.92 14.53 6.63
CA GLY A 82 5.23 15.34 5.63
C GLY A 82 4.00 14.69 4.96
N GLU A 83 3.81 13.37 5.07
CA GLU A 83 2.70 12.66 4.39
C GLU A 83 1.33 13.09 4.90
N GLY A 84 1.17 13.24 6.21
CA GLY A 84 -0.09 13.70 6.82
C GLY A 84 -0.51 15.09 6.34
N LYS A 85 0.45 16.02 6.15
CA LYS A 85 0.18 17.36 5.62
C LYS A 85 -0.34 17.30 4.18
N ARG A 86 0.29 16.48 3.34
CA ARG A 86 -0.12 16.26 1.95
C ARG A 86 -1.50 15.58 1.87
N PHE A 87 -1.73 14.59 2.72
CA PHE A 87 -2.99 13.83 2.74
C PHE A 87 -4.18 14.66 3.26
N ALA A 88 -3.92 15.65 4.12
CA ALA A 88 -4.94 16.55 4.65
C ALA A 88 -5.69 17.37 3.59
N GLU A 89 -5.10 17.56 2.38
CA GLU A 89 -5.78 18.14 1.21
C GLU A 89 -7.11 17.42 0.89
N HIS A 90 -7.20 16.14 1.24
CA HIS A 90 -8.34 15.27 0.95
C HIS A 90 -9.29 15.11 2.14
N ASN A 91 -9.16 15.90 3.22
CA ASN A 91 -9.95 15.75 4.45
C ASN A 91 -11.48 15.83 4.23
N LYS A 92 -11.93 16.45 3.13
CA LYS A 92 -13.34 16.53 2.74
C LYS A 92 -13.86 15.27 2.05
N ILE A 93 -12.98 14.40 1.56
CA ILE A 93 -13.33 13.11 0.96
C ILE A 93 -13.70 12.11 2.07
N THR A 94 -14.90 11.53 1.97
CA THR A 94 -15.48 10.63 2.98
C THR A 94 -15.27 9.14 2.68
N ASN A 95 -15.31 8.74 1.40
CA ASN A 95 -15.05 7.36 0.97
C ASN A 95 -13.56 7.04 1.11
N ARG A 96 -13.20 6.41 2.23
CA ARG A 96 -11.84 6.04 2.61
C ARG A 96 -11.77 4.55 2.88
N LYS A 97 -10.78 3.89 2.28
CA LYS A 97 -10.58 2.44 2.43
C LYS A 97 -9.12 2.15 2.70
N LEU A 98 -8.87 1.20 3.59
CA LEU A 98 -7.54 0.64 3.83
C LEU A 98 -7.28 -0.43 2.77
N LEU A 99 -6.27 -0.25 1.93
CA LEU A 99 -6.02 -1.11 0.78
C LEU A 99 -4.57 -1.59 0.71
N TRP A 100 -4.40 -2.80 0.15
CA TRP A 100 -3.11 -3.46 0.02
C TRP A 100 -2.27 -2.90 -1.14
N HIS A 101 -0.96 -2.83 -0.92
CA HIS A 101 0.04 -2.60 -1.94
C HIS A 101 1.23 -3.55 -1.70
N GLY A 102 1.38 -4.57 -2.55
CA GLY A 102 2.53 -5.49 -2.50
C GLY A 102 3.67 -4.98 -3.37
N THR A 103 4.91 -5.18 -2.93
CA THR A 103 6.09 -4.64 -3.63
C THR A 103 7.33 -5.53 -3.52
N ASN A 104 8.39 -5.14 -4.22
CA ASN A 104 9.71 -5.75 -4.07
C ASN A 104 10.39 -5.24 -2.78
N VAL A 105 10.97 -6.14 -1.98
CA VAL A 105 11.76 -5.76 -0.79
C VAL A 105 12.86 -4.74 -1.14
N ALA A 106 13.43 -4.80 -2.34
CA ALA A 106 14.47 -3.88 -2.81
C ALA A 106 14.04 -2.40 -2.87
N VAL A 107 12.73 -2.10 -2.94
CA VAL A 107 12.24 -0.71 -3.04
C VAL A 107 11.62 -0.19 -1.75
N VAL A 108 11.58 -1.00 -0.68
CA VAL A 108 10.92 -0.66 0.59
C VAL A 108 11.54 0.58 1.24
N ALA A 109 12.87 0.70 1.24
CA ALA A 109 13.55 1.86 1.81
C ALA A 109 13.18 3.16 1.07
N ALA A 110 13.11 3.11 -0.27
CA ALA A 110 12.71 4.26 -1.09
C ALA A 110 11.24 4.65 -0.85
N ILE A 111 10.35 3.66 -0.70
CA ILE A 111 8.94 3.88 -0.36
C ILE A 111 8.80 4.49 1.04
N LEU A 112 9.51 3.96 2.04
CA LEU A 112 9.48 4.52 3.41
C LEU A 112 9.97 5.97 3.44
N LYS A 113 11.00 6.30 2.65
CA LYS A 113 11.53 7.67 2.52
C LYS A 113 10.57 8.62 1.79
N SER A 114 10.07 8.19 0.64
CA SER A 114 9.47 9.10 -0.35
C SER A 114 7.96 8.93 -0.50
N GLY A 115 7.38 7.90 0.09
CA GLY A 115 6.01 7.44 -0.14
C GLY A 115 5.86 6.68 -1.47
N LEU A 116 4.64 6.20 -1.72
CA LEU A 116 4.25 5.67 -3.02
C LEU A 116 4.19 6.79 -4.05
N ARG A 117 4.87 6.60 -5.18
CA ARG A 117 5.08 7.61 -6.23
C ARG A 117 4.50 7.20 -7.57
N ILE A 118 4.06 8.19 -8.34
CA ILE A 118 3.69 8.01 -9.76
C ILE A 118 4.91 8.40 -10.58
N MET A 119 5.76 7.42 -10.85
CA MET A 119 7.02 7.65 -11.57
C MET A 119 6.77 7.88 -13.07
N PRO A 120 7.61 8.69 -13.74
CA PRO A 120 7.62 8.75 -15.20
C PRO A 120 7.78 7.33 -15.79
N HIS A 121 6.97 6.99 -16.81
CA HIS A 121 6.92 5.65 -17.42
C HIS A 121 6.37 4.52 -16.53
N SER A 122 5.84 4.83 -15.33
CA SER A 122 5.01 3.88 -14.59
C SER A 122 3.69 3.66 -15.33
N GLY A 123 3.18 2.43 -15.30
CA GLY A 123 1.98 2.06 -16.03
C GLY A 123 1.57 0.62 -15.74
N GLY A 124 0.33 0.32 -16.09
CA GLY A 124 -0.26 -0.99 -15.95
C GLY A 124 -1.57 -1.06 -16.72
N ARG A 125 -2.40 -2.04 -16.35
CA ARG A 125 -3.70 -2.31 -16.99
C ARG A 125 -4.67 -1.13 -16.95
N VAL A 126 -4.49 -0.24 -15.99
CA VAL A 126 -5.34 0.93 -15.75
C VAL A 126 -4.50 2.21 -15.76
N GLY A 127 -3.41 2.22 -16.54
CA GLY A 127 -2.60 3.41 -16.78
C GLY A 127 -1.62 3.79 -15.67
N SER A 128 -1.26 5.07 -15.61
CA SER A 128 -0.19 5.62 -14.77
C SER A 128 -0.75 6.23 -13.49
N GLY A 129 -0.93 5.39 -12.47
CA GLY A 129 -1.43 5.78 -11.15
C GLY A 129 -0.85 4.86 -10.07
N ILE A 130 -1.28 5.06 -8.83
CA ILE A 130 -0.92 4.17 -7.72
C ILE A 130 -1.97 3.08 -7.61
N TYR A 131 -1.50 1.84 -7.70
CA TYR A 131 -2.34 0.64 -7.69
C TYR A 131 -2.47 0.08 -6.28
N PHE A 132 -3.71 -0.22 -5.90
CA PHE A 132 -4.04 -0.93 -4.68
C PHE A 132 -5.00 -2.09 -4.97
N ALA A 133 -5.11 -3.01 -4.02
CA ALA A 133 -6.09 -4.09 -4.08
C ALA A 133 -6.85 -4.21 -2.75
N SER A 134 -8.13 -4.54 -2.83
CA SER A 134 -8.93 -4.93 -1.66
C SER A 134 -8.63 -6.36 -1.24
N GLU A 135 -8.16 -7.22 -2.15
CA GLU A 135 -7.79 -8.59 -1.87
C GLU A 135 -6.28 -8.72 -1.65
N ASN A 136 -5.88 -9.24 -0.49
CA ASN A 136 -4.47 -9.43 -0.15
C ASN A 136 -3.74 -10.32 -1.18
N SER A 137 -4.37 -11.40 -1.64
CA SER A 137 -3.77 -12.34 -2.60
C SER A 137 -3.36 -11.67 -3.93
N LYS A 138 -4.15 -10.69 -4.41
CA LYS A 138 -3.82 -9.89 -5.59
C LYS A 138 -2.52 -9.11 -5.39
N SER A 139 -2.41 -8.41 -4.26
CA SER A 139 -1.20 -7.65 -3.91
C SER A 139 -0.01 -8.57 -3.63
N ALA A 140 -0.22 -9.72 -3.01
CA ALA A 140 0.83 -10.70 -2.72
C ALA A 140 1.53 -11.20 -4.00
N GLY A 141 0.82 -11.26 -5.15
CA GLY A 141 1.41 -11.58 -6.44
C GLY A 141 2.51 -10.61 -6.92
N TYR A 142 2.48 -9.36 -6.44
CA TYR A 142 3.50 -8.34 -6.74
C TYR A 142 4.69 -8.38 -5.76
N VAL A 143 4.59 -9.16 -4.68
CA VAL A 143 5.66 -9.25 -3.70
C VAL A 143 6.84 -10.01 -4.28
N ARG A 144 8.03 -9.40 -4.21
CA ARG A 144 9.31 -10.05 -4.49
C ARG A 144 10.09 -10.10 -3.17
N CYS A 145 10.31 -11.31 -2.69
CA CYS A 145 10.84 -11.60 -1.36
C CYS A 145 12.37 -11.57 -1.33
N ALA A 146 12.94 -11.26 -0.16
CA ALA A 146 14.31 -11.61 0.18
C ALA A 146 14.28 -12.97 0.91
N GLY A 147 14.71 -14.03 0.24
CA GLY A 147 14.41 -15.39 0.66
C GLY A 147 12.89 -15.62 0.66
N THR A 148 12.31 -15.99 1.80
CA THR A 148 10.86 -16.12 1.97
C THR A 148 10.20 -14.87 2.57
N THR A 149 10.98 -13.87 2.98
CA THR A 149 10.45 -12.68 3.65
C THR A 149 10.01 -11.65 2.61
N GLY A 150 8.73 -11.30 2.64
CA GLY A 150 8.11 -10.27 1.82
C GLY A 150 7.61 -9.10 2.67
N ILE A 151 7.43 -7.94 2.03
CA ILE A 151 6.84 -6.75 2.62
C ILE A 151 5.61 -6.34 1.80
N MET A 152 4.55 -5.98 2.50
CA MET A 152 3.34 -5.38 1.95
C MET A 152 2.97 -4.14 2.75
N PHE A 153 2.34 -3.17 2.09
CA PHE A 153 1.82 -1.98 2.75
C PHE A 153 0.30 -2.00 2.78
N LEU A 154 -0.26 -1.42 3.84
CA LEU A 154 -1.66 -1.02 3.92
C LEU A 154 -1.74 0.50 3.97
N ASN A 155 -2.52 1.05 3.05
CA ASN A 155 -2.61 2.48 2.81
C ASN A 155 -4.04 2.91 3.03
N GLU A 156 -4.22 4.02 3.75
CA GLU A 156 -5.50 4.71 3.74
C GLU A 156 -5.61 5.48 2.41
N VAL A 157 -6.60 5.12 1.61
CA VAL A 157 -6.82 5.71 0.29
C VAL A 157 -8.12 6.51 0.32
N ALA A 158 -8.02 7.80 -0.01
CA ALA A 158 -9.17 8.69 -0.18
C ALA A 158 -9.75 8.52 -1.59
N LEU A 159 -10.68 7.56 -1.71
CA LEU A 159 -11.26 7.12 -2.98
C LEU A 159 -12.29 8.10 -3.53
N GLY A 160 -13.05 8.77 -2.67
CA GLY A 160 -14.08 9.73 -3.08
C GLY A 160 -15.10 9.13 -4.04
N LYS A 161 -15.43 9.86 -5.11
CA LYS A 161 -16.37 9.41 -6.13
C LYS A 161 -15.67 8.47 -7.11
N GLU A 162 -16.19 7.25 -7.21
CA GLU A 162 -15.56 6.14 -7.93
C GLU A 162 -16.02 6.06 -9.39
N HIS A 163 -15.07 5.98 -10.33
CA HIS A 163 -15.36 5.63 -11.72
C HIS A 163 -15.06 4.15 -11.95
N LEU A 164 -16.09 3.36 -12.29
CA LEU A 164 -15.97 1.92 -12.43
C LEU A 164 -15.65 1.54 -13.87
N ILE A 165 -14.67 0.64 -14.07
CA ILE A 165 -14.34 0.06 -15.36
C ILE A 165 -14.28 -1.46 -15.29
N THR A 166 -14.48 -2.12 -16.43
CA THR A 166 -14.44 -3.58 -16.57
C THR A 166 -13.47 -4.05 -17.65
N GLN A 167 -12.81 -3.13 -18.35
CA GLN A 167 -11.85 -3.40 -19.43
C GLN A 167 -10.56 -2.62 -19.17
N ASP A 168 -9.45 -3.18 -19.63
CA ASP A 168 -8.13 -2.57 -19.53
C ASP A 168 -8.11 -1.23 -20.27
N ASN A 169 -7.51 -0.21 -19.65
CA ASN A 169 -7.21 1.06 -20.29
C ASN A 169 -5.88 1.59 -19.77
N TRP A 170 -4.81 1.19 -20.46
CA TRP A 170 -3.43 1.53 -20.11
C TRP A 170 -3.05 2.99 -20.39
N GLN A 171 -3.92 3.77 -21.05
CA GLN A 171 -3.66 5.17 -21.37
C GLN A 171 -4.08 6.15 -20.27
N LEU A 172 -4.77 5.66 -19.24
CA LEU A 172 -5.27 6.51 -18.16
C LEU A 172 -4.13 7.19 -17.40
N LYS A 173 -4.31 8.50 -17.13
CA LYS A 173 -3.38 9.32 -16.33
C LYS A 173 -4.10 10.14 -15.26
N ALA A 174 -5.42 10.07 -15.22
CA ALA A 174 -6.29 10.75 -14.27
C ALA A 174 -7.64 10.01 -14.22
N ALA A 175 -8.37 10.18 -13.12
CA ALA A 175 -9.78 9.83 -13.09
C ALA A 175 -10.57 10.78 -14.02
N PRO A 176 -11.69 10.33 -14.63
CA PRO A 176 -12.53 11.20 -15.46
C PRO A 176 -13.06 12.40 -14.68
N LYS A 177 -13.41 13.47 -15.39
CA LYS A 177 -13.92 14.70 -14.76
C LYS A 177 -15.09 14.40 -13.82
N GLY A 178 -14.99 14.86 -12.58
CA GLY A 178 -16.01 14.66 -11.55
C GLY A 178 -15.94 13.30 -10.84
N TYR A 179 -14.82 12.58 -10.98
CA TYR A 179 -14.47 11.39 -10.20
C TYR A 179 -13.09 11.59 -9.56
N ASP A 180 -12.88 10.95 -8.41
CA ASP A 180 -11.67 11.07 -7.61
C ASP A 180 -10.73 9.86 -7.80
N CYS A 181 -11.29 8.70 -8.18
CA CYS A 181 -10.55 7.46 -8.39
C CYS A 181 -11.13 6.63 -9.53
N ILE A 182 -10.38 5.61 -9.95
CA ILE A 182 -10.87 4.56 -10.85
C ILE A 182 -10.82 3.23 -10.09
N ILE A 183 -11.88 2.43 -10.22
CA ILE A 183 -11.89 1.06 -9.73
C ILE A 183 -12.13 0.14 -10.92
N ALA A 184 -11.13 -0.65 -11.27
CA ALA A 184 -11.30 -1.75 -12.19
C ALA A 184 -11.92 -2.93 -11.43
N LYS A 185 -13.20 -3.20 -11.70
CA LYS A 185 -14.00 -4.14 -10.90
C LYS A 185 -13.65 -5.58 -11.21
N GLY A 186 -13.28 -6.33 -10.19
CA GLY A 186 -12.99 -7.77 -10.29
C GLY A 186 -14.22 -8.65 -10.45
N TRP A 187 -14.03 -9.93 -10.74
CA TRP A 187 -15.09 -10.94 -10.59
C TRP A 187 -15.48 -11.15 -9.13
N THR A 188 -14.57 -10.84 -8.21
CA THR A 188 -14.76 -10.94 -6.76
C THR A 188 -14.46 -9.63 -6.06
N GLU A 189 -15.03 -9.48 -4.85
CA GLU A 189 -14.70 -8.43 -3.88
C GLU A 189 -14.84 -9.04 -2.48
N PRO A 190 -14.02 -8.66 -1.49
CA PRO A 190 -14.28 -9.02 -0.10
C PRO A 190 -15.72 -8.70 0.29
N ASP A 191 -16.41 -9.63 0.97
CA ASP A 191 -17.83 -9.46 1.35
C ASP A 191 -18.05 -8.14 2.11
N PRO A 192 -18.70 -7.13 1.49
CA PRO A 192 -18.85 -5.81 2.09
C PRO A 192 -19.70 -5.82 3.35
N LYS A 193 -20.53 -6.86 3.56
CA LYS A 193 -21.34 -7.02 4.78
C LYS A 193 -20.48 -7.29 6.02
N LYS A 194 -19.24 -7.72 5.82
CA LYS A 194 -18.27 -7.99 6.89
C LYS A 194 -17.30 -6.83 7.11
N ASP A 195 -17.39 -5.77 6.33
CA ASP A 195 -16.52 -4.61 6.49
C ASP A 195 -16.60 -4.05 7.92
N THR A 196 -15.44 -3.70 8.46
CA THR A 196 -15.34 -2.92 9.69
C THR A 196 -14.80 -1.53 9.38
N LYS A 197 -14.84 -0.64 10.38
CA LYS A 197 -14.25 0.69 10.30
C LYS A 197 -13.26 0.89 11.43
N ILE A 198 -12.09 1.41 11.09
CA ILE A 198 -11.12 1.93 12.07
C ILE A 198 -11.10 3.44 11.97
N LYS A 199 -10.74 4.12 13.07
CA LYS A 199 -10.55 5.57 13.07
C LYS A 199 -9.07 5.88 12.85
N LEU A 200 -8.75 6.56 11.76
CA LEU A 200 -7.43 7.08 11.46
C LEU A 200 -7.53 8.60 11.33
N ASP A 201 -6.81 9.34 12.18
CA ASP A 201 -6.86 10.80 12.27
C ASP A 201 -8.28 11.38 12.35
N GLY A 202 -9.16 10.70 13.10
CA GLY A 202 -10.56 11.07 13.28
C GLY A 202 -11.49 10.75 12.10
N LYS A 203 -10.98 10.12 11.02
CA LYS A 203 -11.78 9.67 9.88
C LYS A 203 -12.09 8.19 9.98
N ASP A 204 -13.31 7.82 9.61
CA ASP A 204 -13.69 6.41 9.46
C ASP A 204 -13.09 5.85 8.17
N VAL A 205 -12.33 4.77 8.30
CA VAL A 205 -11.67 4.09 7.19
C VAL A 205 -12.17 2.65 7.13
N VAL A 206 -12.72 2.26 5.98
CA VAL A 206 -13.24 0.91 5.74
C VAL A 206 -12.08 -0.08 5.67
N VAL A 207 -12.19 -1.17 6.42
CA VAL A 207 -11.24 -2.30 6.38
C VAL A 207 -12.04 -3.57 6.08
N PRO A 208 -11.82 -4.21 4.93
CA PRO A 208 -12.49 -5.45 4.61
C PRO A 208 -12.14 -6.57 5.59
N GLN A 209 -13.14 -7.35 6.00
CA GLN A 209 -12.96 -8.54 6.86
C GLN A 209 -13.60 -9.80 6.28
N GLY A 210 -14.24 -9.69 5.11
CA GLY A 210 -14.88 -10.80 4.42
C GLY A 210 -13.94 -11.55 3.49
N ALA A 211 -14.18 -12.85 3.33
CA ALA A 211 -13.63 -13.58 2.20
C ALA A 211 -14.20 -13.02 0.88
N PRO A 212 -13.46 -13.09 -0.23
CA PRO A 212 -13.97 -12.65 -1.52
C PRO A 212 -15.24 -13.42 -1.92
N VAL A 213 -16.27 -12.67 -2.32
CA VAL A 213 -17.52 -13.20 -2.88
C VAL A 213 -17.63 -12.80 -4.34
N SER A 214 -18.33 -13.61 -5.13
CA SER A 214 -18.60 -13.27 -6.53
C SER A 214 -19.39 -11.97 -6.63
N GLN A 215 -19.06 -11.16 -7.63
CA GLN A 215 -19.82 -9.97 -8.04
C GLN A 215 -20.57 -10.31 -9.33
N PRO A 216 -21.86 -10.72 -9.28
CA PRO A 216 -22.58 -11.22 -10.46
C PRO A 216 -22.66 -10.23 -11.63
N GLU A 217 -22.61 -8.93 -11.34
CA GLU A 217 -22.58 -7.87 -12.34
C GLU A 217 -21.31 -7.90 -13.20
N TYR A 218 -20.17 -8.31 -12.63
CA TYR A 218 -18.84 -8.24 -13.26
C TYR A 218 -18.21 -9.60 -13.54
N ASN A 219 -18.69 -10.66 -12.89
CA ASN A 219 -18.15 -12.01 -13.01
C ASN A 219 -18.19 -12.47 -14.48
N GLN A 220 -17.02 -12.84 -15.03
CA GLN A 220 -16.80 -13.21 -16.44
C GLN A 220 -17.13 -12.12 -17.47
N LYS A 221 -17.57 -10.93 -17.05
CA LYS A 221 -17.81 -9.76 -17.92
C LYS A 221 -16.69 -8.73 -17.82
N SER A 222 -15.96 -8.74 -16.71
CA SER A 222 -14.77 -7.94 -16.50
C SER A 222 -13.50 -8.67 -16.95
N SER A 223 -12.53 -7.94 -17.50
CA SER A 223 -11.18 -8.45 -17.75
C SER A 223 -10.39 -8.65 -16.44
N PHE A 224 -10.90 -8.21 -15.30
CA PHE A 224 -10.24 -8.29 -14.01
C PHE A 224 -10.83 -9.42 -13.16
N SER A 225 -10.00 -10.37 -12.72
CA SER A 225 -10.46 -11.40 -11.77
C SER A 225 -10.65 -10.84 -10.36
N GLN A 226 -9.78 -9.93 -9.93
CA GLN A 226 -9.83 -9.25 -8.62
C GLN A 226 -9.73 -7.73 -8.85
N SER A 227 -10.39 -6.94 -8.01
CA SER A 227 -10.48 -5.49 -8.19
C SER A 227 -9.12 -4.78 -8.05
N GLU A 228 -8.86 -3.80 -8.93
CA GLU A 228 -7.73 -2.87 -8.82
C GLU A 228 -8.26 -1.46 -8.53
N TYR A 229 -7.76 -0.83 -7.47
CA TYR A 229 -8.15 0.50 -7.02
C TYR A 229 -7.04 1.48 -7.36
N LEU A 230 -7.37 2.56 -8.08
CA LEU A 230 -6.40 3.51 -8.59
C LEU A 230 -6.69 4.93 -8.18
N VAL A 231 -5.64 5.59 -7.68
CA VAL A 231 -5.59 7.04 -7.52
C VAL A 231 -4.47 7.62 -8.38
N TYR A 232 -4.70 8.82 -8.91
CA TYR A 232 -3.79 9.49 -9.85
C TYR A 232 -3.09 10.71 -9.23
N LYS A 233 -3.27 10.90 -7.93
CA LYS A 233 -2.52 11.87 -7.13
C LYS A 233 -1.90 11.14 -5.97
N GLU A 234 -0.59 11.30 -5.80
CA GLU A 234 0.10 10.70 -4.67
C GLU A 234 -0.49 11.18 -3.33
N SER A 235 -1.02 12.42 -3.28
CA SER A 235 -1.67 12.97 -2.09
C SER A 235 -2.94 12.24 -1.66
N GLN A 236 -3.54 11.40 -2.50
CA GLN A 236 -4.77 10.65 -2.17
C GLN A 236 -4.53 9.36 -1.38
N ASN A 237 -3.29 9.05 -1.00
CA ASN A 237 -3.01 7.94 -0.10
C ASN A 237 -2.03 8.35 1.00
N MET A 238 -2.15 7.67 2.13
CA MET A 238 -1.23 7.75 3.26
C MET A 238 -0.88 6.35 3.71
N MET A 239 0.40 6.06 3.87
CA MET A 239 0.85 4.76 4.32
C MET A 239 0.57 4.65 5.82
N ARG A 240 -0.09 3.57 6.24
CA ARG A 240 -0.53 3.40 7.63
C ARG A 240 0.12 2.22 8.30
N TYR A 241 0.36 1.14 7.54
CA TYR A 241 1.01 -0.06 8.07
C TYR A 241 1.99 -0.67 7.08
N LEU A 242 3.09 -1.20 7.63
CA LEU A 242 3.99 -2.14 6.97
C LEU A 242 3.76 -3.52 7.57
N VAL A 243 3.49 -4.49 6.71
CA VAL A 243 3.25 -5.89 7.09
C VAL A 243 4.38 -6.74 6.53
N MET A 244 5.19 -7.31 7.42
CA MET A 244 6.19 -8.30 7.05
C MET A 244 5.55 -9.68 7.07
N VAL A 245 5.74 -10.41 5.98
CA VAL A 245 5.12 -11.72 5.77
C VAL A 245 6.17 -12.76 5.37
N ASP A 246 5.91 -14.02 5.72
CA ASP A 246 6.53 -15.18 5.09
C ASP A 246 5.66 -15.61 3.90
N LEU A 247 6.25 -15.65 2.71
CA LEU A 247 5.60 -16.11 1.47
C LEU A 247 6.40 -17.30 0.93
N LYS A 248 6.03 -18.50 1.42
CA LYS A 248 6.53 -19.77 0.90
C LYS A 248 5.83 -20.16 -0.41
#